data_AF-A0A034VYS2-F1
#
_entry.id   AF-A0A034VYS2-F1
#
_cell.length_a   1.000
_cell.length_b   1.000
_cell.length_c   1.000
_cell.angle_alpha   90.00
_cell.angle_beta   90.00
_cell.angle_gamma   90.00
#
_symmetry.space_group_name_H-M   'P 1'
#
loop_
_entity.id
_entity.type
_entity.pdbx_description
1 polymer ?
#
loop_
_entity_poly.entity_id
_entity_poly.type
_entity_poly.pdbx_seq_one_letter_code
_entity_poly.pdbx_strand_id
1 'polypeptide(L)'
;MAFKFPQLRLLDFRKIKRKDRIEAQEYFRTKQGKDMLKEVAKKSKLNASAAAAEAGGKSGVNVAARTANPEDLQRIRDAIKRANSLQEVERLSRILQSGQLPENFELELTQNGAPLNGNATGGNSSVETMDY
;
A
#
# COMPACT_ATOMS: atom_id res chain seq x y z
N MET A 1 2.30 -0.55 28.16
CA MET A 1 3.10 0.71 28.16
C MET A 1 4.33 0.65 29.06
N ALA A 2 4.24 0.20 30.31
CA ALA A 2 5.41 0.12 31.21
C ALA A 2 6.61 -0.67 30.63
N PHE A 3 6.34 -1.73 29.86
CA PHE A 3 7.38 -2.50 29.16
C PHE A 3 8.06 -1.72 28.02
N LYS A 4 7.29 -0.91 27.27
CA LYS A 4 7.80 -0.19 26.09
C LYS A 4 8.54 1.11 26.47
N PHE A 5 8.14 1.74 27.57
CA PHE A 5 8.72 3.00 28.07
C PHE A 5 9.19 2.82 29.52
N PRO A 6 10.39 2.25 29.76
CA PRO A 6 10.85 1.93 31.11
C PRO A 6 11.08 3.17 31.99
N GLN A 7 11.33 4.34 31.38
CA GLN A 7 11.53 5.59 32.11
C GLN A 7 10.20 6.24 32.56
N LEU A 8 9.05 5.80 32.04
CA LEU A 8 7.74 6.37 32.37
C LEU A 8 7.40 6.12 33.85
N ARG A 9 7.00 7.17 34.58
CA ARG A 9 6.65 7.09 36.02
C ARG A 9 5.14 7.18 36.31
N LEU A 10 4.40 7.84 35.42
CA LEU A 10 2.98 8.14 35.53
C LEU A 10 2.31 7.82 34.19
N LEU A 11 1.16 7.15 34.21
CA LEU A 11 0.32 6.89 33.05
C LEU A 11 -1.13 7.20 33.44
N ASP A 12 -1.82 8.05 32.68
CA ASP A 12 -3.21 8.45 32.94
C ASP A 12 -3.45 8.92 34.38
N PHE A 13 -2.60 9.83 34.86
CA PHE A 13 -2.60 10.33 36.25
C PHE A 13 -2.46 9.25 37.34
N ARG A 14 -2.04 8.02 36.97
CA ARG A 14 -1.79 6.91 37.89
C ARG A 14 -0.31 6.55 37.91
N LYS A 15 0.25 6.42 39.12
CA LYS A 15 1.66 6.06 39.32
C LYS A 15 1.87 4.59 38.96
N ILE A 16 2.84 4.32 38.09
CA ILE A 16 3.20 2.95 37.71
C ILE A 16 3.97 2.30 38.86
N LYS A 17 3.44 1.20 39.42
CA LYS A 17 4.06 0.50 40.54
C LYS A 17 5.14 -0.48 40.06
N ARG A 18 6.01 -0.93 40.98
CA ARG A 18 7.05 -1.92 40.67
C ARG A 18 6.45 -3.26 40.23
N LYS A 19 5.32 -3.66 40.82
CA LYS A 19 4.58 -4.89 40.44
C LYS A 19 4.15 -4.85 38.97
N ASP A 20 3.46 -3.79 38.56
CA ASP A 20 3.02 -3.59 37.19
C ASP A 20 4.17 -3.65 36.17
N ARG A 21 5.37 -3.16 36.55
CA ARG A 21 6.57 -3.23 35.70
C ARG A 21 7.04 -4.66 35.50
N ILE A 22 7.11 -5.43 36.59
CA ILE A 22 7.58 -6.82 36.57
C ILE A 22 6.61 -7.67 35.76
N GLU A 23 5.31 -7.57 36.05
CA GLU A 23 4.26 -8.31 35.34
C GLU A 23 4.26 -8.01 33.84
N ALA A 24 4.37 -6.72 33.47
CA ALA A 24 4.49 -6.35 32.07
C ALA A 24 5.76 -6.94 31.44
N GLN A 25 6.90 -6.90 32.13
CA GLN A 25 8.15 -7.42 31.61
C GLN A 25 8.12 -8.94 31.43
N GLU A 26 7.54 -9.68 32.38
CA GLU A 26 7.37 -11.12 32.31
C GLU A 26 6.42 -11.50 31.16
N TYR A 27 5.26 -10.85 31.09
CA TYR A 27 4.27 -11.11 30.04
C TYR A 27 4.85 -10.90 28.64
N PHE A 28 5.50 -9.76 28.39
CA PHE A 28 6.06 -9.43 27.07
C PHE A 28 7.36 -10.16 26.72
N ARG A 29 7.97 -10.88 27.67
CA ARG A 29 9.07 -11.82 27.38
C ARG A 29 8.58 -13.13 26.78
N THR A 30 7.35 -13.56 27.11
CA THR A 30 6.75 -14.79 26.59
C THR A 30 6.48 -14.71 25.09
N LYS A 31 6.30 -15.87 24.44
CA LYS A 31 5.90 -15.95 23.02
C LYS A 31 4.59 -15.19 22.76
N GLN A 32 3.60 -15.39 23.63
CA GLN A 32 2.28 -14.75 23.55
C GLN A 32 2.40 -13.21 23.57
N GLY A 33 3.19 -12.67 24.49
CA GLY A 33 3.41 -11.23 24.57
C GLY A 33 4.12 -10.66 23.33
N LYS A 34 5.08 -11.38 22.76
CA LYS A 34 5.75 -11.00 21.50
C LYS A 34 4.79 -10.99 20.32
N ASP A 35 3.89 -11.96 20.22
CA ASP A 35 2.91 -12.03 19.15
C ASP A 35 1.86 -10.91 19.28
N MET A 36 1.42 -10.61 20.51
CA MET A 36 0.55 -9.46 20.77
C MET A 36 1.22 -8.12 20.40
N LEU A 37 2.52 -7.94 20.72
CA LEU A 37 3.29 -6.76 20.29
C LEU A 37 3.27 -6.59 18.76
N LYS A 38 3.45 -7.68 18.01
CA LYS A 38 3.40 -7.66 16.54
C LYS A 38 2.01 -7.34 16.02
N GLU A 39 0.97 -7.93 16.60
CA GLU A 39 -0.41 -7.63 16.20
C GLU A 39 -0.78 -6.17 16.45
N VAL A 40 -0.42 -5.63 17.60
CA VAL A 40 -0.64 -4.21 17.92
C VAL A 40 0.15 -3.31 16.96
N ALA A 41 1.39 -3.68 16.62
CA ALA A 41 2.17 -2.94 15.61
C ALA A 41 1.53 -2.98 14.21
N LYS A 42 0.98 -4.14 13.80
CA LYS A 42 0.26 -4.28 12.53
C LYS A 42 -1.03 -3.47 12.52
N LYS A 43 -1.86 -3.60 13.57
CA LYS A 43 -3.13 -2.87 13.72
C LYS A 43 -2.89 -1.35 13.79
N SER A 44 -1.86 -0.90 14.49
CA SER A 44 -1.52 0.54 14.52
C SER A 44 -1.05 1.06 13.16
N LYS A 45 -0.32 0.26 12.36
CA LYS A 45 0.01 0.64 10.98
C LYS A 45 -1.25 0.76 10.10
N LEU A 46 -2.20 -0.16 10.24
CA LEU A 46 -3.47 -0.14 9.51
C LEU A 46 -4.37 1.04 9.95
N ASN A 47 -4.41 1.33 11.25
CA ASN A 47 -5.15 2.47 11.78
C ASN A 47 -4.48 3.80 11.43
N ALA A 48 -3.15 3.85 11.36
CA ALA A 48 -2.42 5.02 10.85
C ALA A 48 -2.70 5.26 9.36
N SER A 49 -2.84 4.19 8.55
CA SER A 49 -3.30 4.35 7.15
C SER A 49 -4.76 4.79 7.03
N ALA A 50 -5.63 4.37 7.96
CA ALA A 50 -7.02 4.85 8.00
C ALA A 50 -7.12 6.31 8.48
N ALA A 51 -6.32 6.71 9.47
CA ALA A 51 -6.25 8.10 9.94
C ALA A 51 -5.55 9.04 8.92
N ALA A 52 -4.62 8.54 8.12
CA ALA A 52 -4.02 9.29 7.02
C ALA A 52 -4.98 9.50 5.83
N ALA A 53 -6.02 8.67 5.69
CA ALA A 53 -7.06 8.84 4.68
C ALA A 53 -8.01 10.00 4.99
N GLU A 54 -8.28 10.28 6.28
CA GLU A 54 -9.10 11.42 6.73
C GLU A 54 -8.33 12.74 6.77
N ALA A 55 -7.01 12.70 6.93
CA ALA A 55 -6.15 13.89 6.99
C ALA A 55 -5.35 14.10 5.68
N GLY A 56 -6.02 14.09 4.52
CA GLY A 56 -5.48 14.65 3.26
C GLY A 56 -4.09 14.16 2.79
N GLY A 57 -3.60 13.03 3.31
CA GLY A 57 -2.23 12.56 3.15
C GLY A 57 -2.21 11.21 2.46
N LYS A 58 -2.32 11.25 1.13
CA LYS A 58 -2.26 10.14 0.17
C LYS A 58 -1.41 8.95 0.66
N SER A 59 -2.05 7.92 1.20
CA SER A 59 -1.48 6.58 1.23
C SER A 59 -2.59 5.54 1.41
N GLY A 60 -3.22 5.15 0.30
CA GLY A 60 -4.18 4.06 0.23
C GLY A 60 -3.77 3.03 -0.81
N VAL A 61 -3.10 1.98 -0.33
CA VAL A 61 -3.15 0.57 -0.75
C VAL A 61 -3.35 0.27 -2.25
N ASN A 62 -2.32 -0.28 -2.88
CA ASN A 62 -2.50 -1.40 -3.80
C ASN A 62 -1.43 -2.46 -3.53
N VAL A 63 -1.89 -3.70 -3.54
CA VAL A 63 -1.11 -4.91 -3.83
C VAL A 63 -0.19 -4.59 -5.02
N ALA A 64 1.10 -4.89 -4.89
CA ALA A 64 2.05 -4.88 -6.01
C ALA A 64 2.34 -3.48 -6.65
N ALA A 65 2.89 -2.54 -5.86
CA ALA A 65 3.57 -1.36 -6.40
C ALA A 65 4.86 -1.07 -5.62
N ARG A 66 6.02 -1.31 -6.24
CA ARG A 66 7.33 -0.97 -5.66
C ARG A 66 7.52 0.54 -5.63
N THR A 67 8.13 1.04 -4.57
CA THR A 67 8.68 2.40 -4.54
C THR A 67 9.75 2.51 -5.63
N ALA A 68 9.61 3.48 -6.54
CA ALA A 68 10.54 3.67 -7.65
C ALA A 68 11.93 4.07 -7.13
N ASN A 69 12.97 3.31 -7.51
CA ASN A 69 14.36 3.63 -7.17
C ASN A 69 14.79 4.88 -7.99
N PRO A 70 15.86 5.63 -7.63
CA PRO A 70 16.25 6.81 -8.41
C PRO A 70 16.69 6.46 -9.83
N GLU A 71 17.19 5.23 -10.05
CA GLU A 71 17.42 4.69 -11.39
C GLU A 71 16.13 4.52 -12.20
N ASP A 72 15.06 4.04 -11.58
CA ASP A 72 13.76 3.85 -12.24
C ASP A 72 13.16 5.20 -12.63
N LEU A 73 13.32 6.23 -11.80
CA LEU A 73 12.91 7.60 -12.11
C LEU A 73 13.65 8.16 -13.33
N GLN A 74 14.94 7.87 -13.48
CA GLN A 74 15.71 8.26 -14.67
C GLN A 74 15.21 7.52 -15.92
N ARG A 75 14.97 6.21 -15.82
CA ARG A 75 14.41 5.41 -16.91
C ARG A 75 13.05 5.93 -17.37
N ILE A 76 12.16 6.29 -16.44
CA ILE A 76 10.84 6.87 -16.75
C ILE A 76 11.00 8.23 -17.43
N ARG A 77 11.91 9.10 -16.98
CA ARG A 77 12.19 10.39 -17.63
C ARG A 77 12.68 10.22 -19.06
N ASP A 78 13.54 9.25 -19.30
CA ASP A 78 14.05 8.99 -20.64
C ASP A 78 13.01 8.31 -21.53
N ALA A 79 12.10 7.51 -20.95
CA ALA A 79 10.93 7.00 -21.66
C ALA A 79 9.96 8.11 -22.05
N ILE A 80 9.70 9.10 -21.18
CA ILE A 80 8.87 10.28 -21.50
C ILE A 80 9.45 11.04 -22.71
N LYS A 81 10.78 11.23 -22.76
CA LYS A 81 11.44 11.91 -23.88
C LYS A 81 11.34 11.14 -25.20
N ARG A 82 11.26 9.80 -25.15
CA ARG A 82 11.21 8.92 -26.33
C ARG A 82 9.78 8.51 -26.72
N ALA A 83 8.79 8.76 -25.87
CA ALA A 83 7.41 8.37 -26.10
C ALA A 83 6.82 9.12 -27.30
N ASN A 84 6.19 8.38 -28.21
CA ASN A 84 5.60 8.91 -29.45
C ASN A 84 4.07 9.06 -29.38
N SER A 85 3.46 8.76 -28.22
CA SER A 85 2.02 8.83 -27.99
C SER A 85 1.72 9.67 -26.75
N LEU A 86 0.72 10.54 -26.85
CA LEU A 86 0.27 11.39 -25.74
C LEU A 86 -0.20 10.57 -24.53
N GLN A 87 -0.90 9.47 -24.78
CA GLN A 87 -1.38 8.57 -23.72
C GLN A 87 -0.22 7.96 -22.93
N GLU A 88 0.87 7.64 -23.61
CA GLU A 88 2.06 7.07 -22.97
C GLU A 88 2.79 8.14 -22.14
N VAL A 89 2.92 9.37 -22.66
CA VAL A 89 3.48 10.51 -21.92
C VAL A 89 2.68 10.78 -20.64
N GLU A 90 1.35 10.80 -20.72
CA GLU A 90 0.47 11.01 -19.56
C GLU A 90 0.63 9.91 -18.52
N ARG A 91 0.68 8.65 -18.97
CA ARG A 91 0.89 7.49 -18.09
C ARG A 91 2.23 7.59 -17.37
N LEU A 92 3.33 7.80 -18.10
CA LEU A 92 4.68 7.89 -17.55
C LEU A 92 4.85 9.10 -16.61
N SER A 93 4.25 10.24 -16.96
CA SER A 93 4.22 11.45 -16.11
C SER A 93 3.50 11.20 -14.79
N ARG A 94 2.36 10.50 -14.84
CA ARG A 94 1.59 10.12 -13.65
C ARG A 94 2.38 9.20 -12.72
N ILE A 95 3.13 8.24 -13.28
CA ILE A 95 4.00 7.33 -12.52
C ILE A 95 5.18 8.10 -11.92
N LEU A 96 5.79 9.02 -12.68
CA LEU A 96 6.89 9.87 -12.18
C LEU A 96 6.43 10.78 -11.03
N GLN A 97 5.23 11.33 -11.13
CA GLN A 97 4.63 12.19 -10.12
C GLN A 97 4.19 11.42 -8.87
N SER A 98 3.68 10.18 -9.03
CA SER A 98 3.26 9.35 -7.90
C SER A 98 4.44 8.68 -7.18
N GLY A 99 5.56 8.45 -7.87
CA GLY A 99 6.73 7.75 -7.32
C GLY A 99 6.47 6.26 -7.03
N GLN A 100 5.34 5.72 -7.51
CA GLN A 100 4.92 4.33 -7.30
C GLN A 100 4.89 3.62 -8.64
N LEU A 101 5.67 2.55 -8.76
CA LEU A 101 5.77 1.76 -9.97
C LEU A 101 4.76 0.61 -9.91
N PRO A 102 3.75 0.55 -10.79
CA PRO A 102 2.84 -0.59 -10.82
C PRO A 102 3.61 -1.86 -11.21
N GLU A 103 3.26 -3.02 -10.66
CA GLU A 103 4.05 -4.24 -10.92
C GLU A 103 3.95 -4.82 -12.32
N ASN A 104 3.03 -4.30 -13.12
CA ASN A 104 2.92 -4.58 -14.54
C ASN A 104 3.67 -3.52 -15.37
N PHE A 105 4.54 -2.71 -14.75
CA PHE A 105 5.35 -1.73 -15.46
C PHE A 105 6.57 -2.42 -16.05
N GLU A 106 6.32 -3.17 -17.11
CA GLU A 106 7.37 -3.56 -18.02
C GLU A 106 7.67 -2.34 -18.88
N LEU A 107 8.89 -1.79 -18.75
CA LEU A 107 9.44 -0.84 -19.72
C LEU A 107 9.65 -1.63 -21.00
N GLU A 108 8.56 -1.90 -21.70
CA GLU A 108 8.60 -2.52 -23.01
C GLU A 108 9.34 -1.54 -23.93
N LEU A 109 10.60 -1.86 -24.21
CA LEU A 109 11.36 -1.29 -25.32
C LEU A 109 10.83 -1.78 -26.68
N THR A 110 9.58 -2.24 -26.75
CA THR A 110 8.99 -2.85 -27.92
C THR A 110 8.51 -1.75 -28.86
N GLN A 111 9.20 -1.68 -29.99
CA GLN A 111 8.62 -1.08 -31.18
C GLN A 111 7.30 -1.80 -31.48
N ASN A 112 6.31 -1.00 -31.86
CA ASN A 112 5.06 -1.39 -32.52
C ASN A 112 3.88 -1.71 -31.61
N GLY A 113 2.82 -0.91 -31.77
CA GLY A 113 1.63 -0.95 -30.94
C GLY A 113 0.69 -2.12 -31.24
N ALA A 114 -0.01 -2.53 -30.20
CA ALA A 114 -1.36 -3.07 -30.26
C ALA A 114 -2.02 -2.91 -28.88
N PRO A 115 -3.22 -2.30 -28.75
CA PRO A 115 -3.97 -2.34 -27.51
C PRO A 115 -4.71 -3.68 -27.43
N LEU A 116 -4.42 -4.47 -26.39
CA LEU A 116 -5.26 -5.60 -26.00
C LEU A 116 -5.72 -5.40 -24.56
N ASN A 117 -6.91 -4.81 -24.39
CA ASN A 117 -7.83 -5.30 -23.38
C ASN A 117 -9.27 -4.88 -23.71
N GLY A 118 -9.92 -5.65 -24.60
CA GLY A 118 -11.37 -5.61 -24.78
C GLY A 118 -12.05 -6.37 -23.65
N ASN A 119 -12.55 -5.66 -22.64
CA ASN A 119 -13.46 -6.22 -21.65
C ASN A 119 -14.90 -6.04 -22.15
N ALA A 120 -15.47 -7.06 -22.80
CA ALA A 120 -16.91 -7.17 -23.07
C ALA A 120 -17.42 -8.46 -22.42
N THR A 121 -17.77 -8.33 -21.15
CA THR A 121 -18.42 -9.35 -20.34
C THR A 121 -19.92 -9.40 -20.67
N GLY A 122 -20.47 -10.61 -20.85
CA GLY A 122 -21.88 -10.90 -20.53
C GLY A 122 -22.90 -10.82 -21.67
N GLY A 123 -22.86 -11.77 -22.61
CA GLY A 123 -24.04 -12.09 -23.41
C GLY A 123 -25.00 -12.96 -22.59
N ASN A 124 -26.05 -12.35 -22.04
CA ASN A 124 -27.20 -13.08 -21.52
C ASN A 124 -28.47 -12.22 -21.56
N SER A 125 -29.32 -12.45 -22.56
CA SER A 125 -30.75 -12.11 -22.51
C SER A 125 -31.52 -12.87 -23.60
N SER A 126 -32.37 -13.79 -23.15
CA SER A 126 -33.60 -14.30 -23.79
C SER A 126 -34.36 -13.17 -24.52
N VAL A 127 -35.14 -13.33 -25.59
CA VAL A 127 -36.28 -14.21 -25.95
C VAL A 127 -36.43 -14.03 -27.50
N GLU A 128 -36.93 -14.94 -28.33
CA GLU A 128 -38.36 -15.04 -28.71
C GLU A 128 -38.56 -16.12 -29.79
N THR A 129 -39.70 -16.79 -29.67
CA THR A 129 -40.34 -17.82 -30.51
C THR A 129 -40.45 -17.49 -32.00
N MET A 130 -40.34 -18.50 -32.86
CA MET A 130 -40.98 -18.47 -34.19
C MET A 130 -41.70 -19.80 -34.46
N ASP A 131 -43.02 -19.79 -34.22
CA ASP A 131 -43.99 -20.60 -34.95
C ASP A 131 -44.12 -20.05 -36.37
N TYR A 132 -44.16 -20.94 -37.37
CA TYR A 132 -45.14 -21.04 -38.47
C TYR A 132 -44.72 -22.14 -39.44
#